data_AF-A0A920FJJ7-F1
#
_entry.id   AF-A0A920FJJ7-F1
#
_cell.length_a   1.000
_cell.length_b   1.000
_cell.length_c   1.000
_cell.angle_alpha   90.00
_cell.angle_beta   90.00
_cell.angle_gamma   90.00
#
_symmetry.space_group_name_H-M   'P 1'
#
loop_
_entity.id
_entity.type
_entity.pdbx_description
1 polymer ?
#
loop_
_entity_poly.entity_id
_entity_poly.type
_entity_poly.pdbx_seq_one_letter_code
_entity_poly.pdbx_strand_id
1 'polypeptide(L)'
;MRACLELTVLAPNSSNLQPWEFYWVRTAEKRKINRLLLRATSSIHSTRVSGCSSSTRLLESKPKRMLTLIDEMGEKAPRSVRKYYGKIVPLAYQQGFLSIKGYLKK
;
A
#
# COMPACT_ATOMS: atom_id res chain seq x y z
N MET A 1 11.44 9.26 -13.20
CA MET A 1 11.12 8.90 -11.79
C MET A 1 9.88 9.62 -11.27
N ARG A 2 9.82 10.97 -11.23
CA ARG A 2 8.59 11.69 -10.82
C ARG A 2 7.38 11.29 -11.68
N ALA A 3 7.52 11.38 -13.01
CA ALA A 3 6.50 10.90 -13.96
C ALA A 3 6.13 9.41 -13.74
N CYS A 4 7.10 8.55 -13.39
CA CYS A 4 6.81 7.15 -13.09
C CYS A 4 5.94 7.02 -11.83
N LEU A 5 6.23 7.77 -10.77
CA LEU A 5 5.44 7.76 -9.54
C LEU A 5 4.03 8.33 -9.76
N GLU A 6 3.90 9.36 -10.59
CA GLU A 6 2.59 9.91 -10.99
C GLU A 6 1.76 8.85 -11.73
N LEU A 7 2.36 8.15 -12.69
CA LEU A 7 1.71 7.04 -13.38
C LEU A 7 1.31 5.91 -12.41
N THR A 8 2.13 5.62 -11.39
CA THR A 8 1.79 4.57 -10.43
C THR A 8 0.57 4.89 -9.57
N VAL A 9 0.29 6.17 -9.30
CA VAL A 9 -0.94 6.57 -8.59
C VAL A 9 -2.18 6.29 -9.44
N LEU A 10 -2.06 6.31 -10.77
CA LEU A 10 -3.14 6.02 -11.71
C LEU A 10 -3.34 4.51 -11.94
N ALA A 11 -2.43 3.67 -11.45
CA ALA A 11 -2.52 2.24 -11.67
C ALA A 11 -3.76 1.65 -10.95
N PRO A 12 -4.54 0.79 -11.64
CA PRO A 12 -5.71 0.16 -11.04
C PRO A 12 -5.28 -0.74 -9.88
N ASN A 13 -6.05 -0.75 -8.80
CA ASN A 13 -5.73 -1.54 -7.62
C ASN A 13 -6.99 -1.96 -6.87
N SER A 14 -6.88 -3.09 -6.17
CA SER A 14 -8.01 -3.72 -5.50
C SER A 14 -8.64 -2.77 -4.49
N SER A 15 -9.93 -2.48 -4.69
CA SER A 15 -10.72 -1.61 -3.82
C SER A 15 -10.13 -0.21 -3.63
N ASN A 16 -9.29 0.26 -4.57
CA ASN A 16 -8.57 1.54 -4.49
C ASN A 16 -7.79 1.77 -3.17
N LEU A 17 -7.31 0.70 -2.52
CA LEU A 17 -6.59 0.79 -1.25
C LEU A 17 -5.13 1.25 -1.40
N GLN A 18 -4.53 1.06 -2.57
CA GLN A 18 -3.12 1.36 -2.86
C GLN A 18 -2.20 0.86 -1.73
N PRO A 19 -2.15 -0.46 -1.46
CA PRO A 19 -1.44 -1.05 -0.33
C PRO A 19 0.09 -1.14 -0.55
N TRP A 20 0.64 -0.13 -1.23
CA TRP A 20 2.03 0.00 -1.58
C TRP A 20 2.58 1.34 -1.13
N GLU A 21 3.89 1.36 -0.91
CA GLU A 21 4.67 2.56 -0.65
C GLU A 21 5.93 2.52 -1.49
N PHE A 22 6.24 3.65 -2.12
CA PHE A 22 7.43 3.78 -2.95
C PHE A 22 8.48 4.61 -2.23
N TYR A 23 9.70 4.06 -2.17
CA TYR A 23 10.86 4.71 -1.58
C TYR A 23 11.84 5.07 -2.68
N TRP A 24 12.13 6.36 -2.83
CA TRP A 24 13.12 6.85 -3.79
C TRP A 24 14.34 7.40 -3.06
N VAL A 25 15.43 6.63 -3.06
CA VAL A 25 16.64 6.96 -2.29
C VAL A 25 17.68 7.62 -3.18
N ARG A 26 18.10 8.84 -2.79
CA ARG A 26 19.04 9.70 -3.54
C ARG A 26 20.41 9.87 -2.87
N THR A 27 20.53 9.58 -1.58
CA THR A 27 21.71 9.86 -0.74
C THR A 27 22.58 8.61 -0.47
N ALA A 28 23.68 8.79 0.27
CA ALA A 28 24.76 7.82 0.51
C ALA A 28 24.34 6.50 1.22
N GLU A 29 23.09 6.34 1.65
CA GLU A 29 22.56 5.09 2.21
C GLU A 29 22.45 3.95 1.19
N LYS A 30 22.71 4.21 -0.10
CA LYS A 30 22.82 3.19 -1.15
C LYS A 30 23.71 2.01 -0.77
N ARG A 31 24.81 2.23 -0.04
CA ARG A 31 25.70 1.14 0.38
C ARG A 31 25.03 0.14 1.32
N LYS A 32 24.12 0.60 2.18
CA LYS A 32 23.31 -0.27 3.06
C LYS A 32 22.25 -1.02 2.26
N ILE A 33 21.56 -0.33 1.36
CA ILE A 33 20.52 -0.92 0.49
C ILE A 33 21.11 -1.95 -0.46
N ASN A 34 22.26 -1.67 -1.07
CA ASN A 34 22.96 -2.60 -1.95
C ASN A 34 23.38 -3.88 -1.20
N ARG A 35 23.79 -3.76 0.07
CA ARG A 35 24.05 -4.93 0.93
C ARG A 35 22.77 -5.75 1.19
N LEU A 36 21.64 -5.08 1.41
CA LEU A 36 20.32 -5.72 1.58
C LEU A 36 19.81 -6.37 0.28
N LEU A 37 20.16 -5.81 -0.88
CA LEU A 37 19.86 -6.35 -2.22
C LEU A 37 20.91 -7.37 -2.71
N LEU A 38 21.61 -8.04 -1.78
CA LEU A 38 22.60 -9.08 -2.09
C LEU A 38 23.71 -8.65 -3.06
N ARG A 39 24.09 -7.37 -3.05
CA ARG A 39 25.11 -6.79 -3.94
C ARG A 39 24.77 -6.88 -5.44
N ALA A 40 23.49 -6.82 -5.81
CA ALA A 40 23.08 -6.79 -7.21
C ALA A 40 23.82 -5.67 -7.97
N THR A 41 24.48 -6.04 -9.07
CA THR A 41 25.33 -5.16 -9.90
C THR A 41 24.59 -3.92 -10.43
N SER A 42 23.28 -4.05 -10.65
CA SER A 42 22.36 -2.96 -11.02
C SER A 42 22.22 -1.88 -9.95
N SER A 43 22.34 -2.23 -8.67
CA SER A 43 22.26 -1.28 -7.55
C SER A 43 23.60 -0.61 -7.22
N ILE A 44 24.72 -1.19 -7.67
CA ILE A 44 26.08 -0.62 -7.57
C ILE A 44 26.23 0.56 -8.54
N HIS A 45 25.81 0.38 -9.80
CA HIS A 45 26.06 1.35 -10.88
C HIS A 45 24.96 2.41 -11.01
N SER A 46 23.81 2.23 -10.37
CA SER A 46 22.69 3.16 -10.52
C SER A 46 22.89 4.46 -9.73
N THR A 47 22.72 5.59 -10.44
CA THR A 47 22.65 6.93 -9.82
C THR A 47 21.44 7.07 -8.88
N ARG A 48 20.40 6.23 -9.00
CA ARG A 48 19.18 6.30 -8.17
C ARG A 48 18.56 4.92 -7.96
N VAL A 49 18.27 4.54 -6.71
CA VAL A 49 17.60 3.27 -6.38
C VAL A 49 16.16 3.56 -5.96
N SER A 50 15.21 2.81 -6.52
CA SER A 50 13.78 2.87 -6.18
C SER A 50 13.31 1.51 -5.69
N GLY A 51 12.62 1.48 -4.55
CA GLY A 51 11.99 0.29 -4.00
C GLY A 51 10.49 0.47 -3.88
N CYS A 52 9.75 -0.64 -4.02
CA CYS A 52 8.34 -0.73 -3.67
C CYS A 52 8.21 -1.65 -2.46
N SER A 53 7.45 -1.24 -1.46
CA SER A 53 7.09 -2.06 -0.31
C SER A 53 5.59 -2.26 -0.27
N SER A 54 5.16 -3.48 0.03
CA SER A 54 3.78 -3.80 0.36
C SER A 54 3.75 -4.46 1.73
N SER A 55 2.87 -4.01 2.62
CA SER A 55 2.75 -4.56 3.97
C SER A 55 1.29 -4.80 4.33
N THR A 56 1.04 -5.86 5.11
CA THR A 56 -0.26 -6.13 5.72
C THR A 56 -0.73 -4.99 6.62
N ARG A 57 0.18 -4.21 7.21
CA ARG A 57 -0.15 -2.99 7.98
C ARG A 57 -0.86 -1.94 7.13
N LEU A 58 -0.50 -1.83 5.85
CA LEU A 58 -1.16 -0.90 4.92
C LEU A 58 -2.60 -1.35 4.65
N LEU A 59 -2.86 -2.66 4.59
CA LEU A 59 -4.22 -3.18 4.43
C LEU A 59 -5.12 -2.90 5.65
N GLU A 60 -4.54 -2.61 6.82
CA GLU A 60 -5.30 -2.20 8.01
C GLU A 60 -5.53 -0.69 8.08
N SER A 61 -4.58 0.12 7.62
CA SER A 61 -4.64 1.58 7.72
C SER A 61 -5.36 2.25 6.56
N LYS A 62 -5.21 1.75 5.33
CA LYS A 62 -5.79 2.36 4.12
C LYS A 62 -7.32 2.39 4.11
N PRO A 63 -8.04 1.32 4.53
CA PRO A 63 -9.51 1.36 4.60
C PRO A 63 -10.02 2.44 5.58
N LYS A 64 -9.32 2.64 6.70
CA LYS A 64 -9.66 3.69 7.68
C LYS A 64 -9.51 5.08 7.07
N ARG A 65 -8.42 5.32 6.33
CA ARG A 65 -8.21 6.57 5.61
C ARG A 65 -9.30 6.81 4.55
N MET A 66 -9.72 5.77 3.84
CA MET A 66 -10.84 5.87 2.89
C MET A 66 -12.14 6.26 3.60
N LEU A 67 -12.43 5.68 4.76
CA LEU A 67 -13.60 6.07 5.57
C LEU A 67 -13.55 7.54 5.99
N THR A 68 -12.39 8.03 6.45
CA THR A 68 -12.23 9.46 6.78
C THR A 68 -12.53 10.37 5.59
N LEU A 69 -12.01 10.05 4.40
CA LEU A 69 -12.29 10.82 3.19
C LEU A 69 -13.78 10.76 2.80
N ILE A 70 -14.42 9.61 2.97
CA ILE A 70 -15.87 9.45 2.71
C ILE A 70 -16.69 10.26 3.71
N ASP A 71 -16.25 10.36 4.96
CA ASP A 71 -16.94 11.13 5.99
C ASP A 71 -16.77 12.64 5.76
N GLU A 72 -15.60 13.08 5.27
CA GLU A 72 -15.35 14.46 4.82
C GLU A 72 -16.25 14.87 3.65
N MET A 73 -16.68 13.93 2.79
CA MET A 73 -17.63 14.19 1.70
C MET A 73 -19.07 14.49 2.18
N GLY A 74 -19.36 14.29 3.47
CA GLY A 74 -20.66 14.59 4.08
C GLY A 74 -21.82 13.73 3.56
N GLU A 75 -23.03 14.29 3.51
CA GLU A 75 -24.27 13.62 3.08
C GLU A 75 -24.24 13.10 1.61
N LYS A 76 -23.27 13.53 0.80
CA LYS A 76 -23.11 13.05 -0.57
C LYS A 76 -22.51 11.64 -0.65
N ALA A 77 -21.98 11.13 0.47
CA ALA A 77 -21.39 9.79 0.54
C ALA A 77 -22.47 8.69 0.52
N PRO A 78 -22.47 7.78 -0.47
CA PRO A 78 -23.40 6.67 -0.49
C PRO A 78 -23.17 5.73 0.71
N ARG A 79 -24.24 5.34 1.40
CA ARG A 79 -24.19 4.39 2.53
C ARG A 79 -23.54 3.05 2.15
N SER A 80 -23.68 2.64 0.88
CA SER A 80 -23.05 1.44 0.33
C SER A 80 -21.53 1.50 0.39
N VAL A 81 -20.94 2.66 0.13
CA VAL A 81 -19.48 2.87 0.13
C VAL A 81 -18.94 2.83 1.56
N ARG A 82 -19.63 3.46 2.53
CA ARG A 82 -19.30 3.32 3.96
C ARG A 82 -19.34 1.87 4.42
N LYS A 83 -20.38 1.12 4.04
CA LYS A 83 -20.49 -0.32 4.37
C LYS A 83 -19.38 -1.13 3.70
N TYR A 84 -19.01 -0.80 2.47
CA TYR A 84 -17.96 -1.48 1.73
C TYR A 84 -16.60 -1.34 2.42
N TYR A 85 -16.13 -0.12 2.66
CA TYR A 85 -14.83 0.10 3.30
C TYR A 85 -14.82 -0.22 4.80
N GLY A 86 -15.97 -0.14 5.48
CA GLY A 86 -16.08 -0.40 6.91
C GLY A 86 -16.25 -1.88 7.28
N LYS A 87 -16.90 -2.68 6.43
CA LYS A 87 -17.19 -4.10 6.72
C LYS A 87 -16.59 -5.05 5.69
N ILE A 88 -16.86 -4.82 4.41
CA ILE A 88 -16.50 -5.77 3.34
C ILE A 88 -14.98 -5.82 3.16
N VAL A 89 -14.33 -4.68 3.07
CA VAL A 89 -12.87 -4.58 2.87
C VAL A 89 -12.10 -5.21 4.04
N PRO A 90 -12.36 -4.90 5.32
CA PRO A 90 -11.73 -5.59 6.44
C PRO A 90 -12.00 -7.10 6.43
N LEU A 91 -13.21 -7.52 6.08
CA LEU A 91 -13.55 -8.94 5.99
C LEU A 91 -12.75 -9.64 4.87
N ALA A 92 -12.59 -9.02 3.71
CA ALA A 92 -11.90 -9.62 2.57
C ALA A 92 -10.37 -9.68 2.77
N TYR A 93 -9.76 -8.61 3.28
CA TYR A 93 -8.30 -8.47 3.28
C TYR A 93 -7.63 -8.69 4.64
N GLN A 94 -8.36 -8.61 5.76
CA GLN A 94 -7.76 -8.85 7.08
C GLN A 94 -7.87 -10.32 7.48
N GLN A 95 -6.73 -11.01 7.43
CA GLN A 95 -6.59 -12.40 7.88
C GLN A 95 -6.37 -12.51 9.40
N GLY A 96 -5.96 -11.44 10.06
CA GLY A 96 -5.68 -11.42 11.51
C GLY A 96 -4.41 -12.17 11.89
N PHE A 97 -4.13 -12.26 13.19
CA PHE A 97 -2.98 -13.00 13.72
C PHE A 97 -3.08 -14.49 13.34
N LEU A 98 -2.00 -15.05 12.79
CA LEU A 98 -1.92 -16.44 12.31
C LEU A 98 -3.08 -16.87 11.38
N SER A 99 -3.65 -15.93 10.62
CA SER A 99 -4.78 -16.20 9.71
C SER A 99 -6.05 -16.74 10.39
N ILE A 100 -6.18 -16.61 11.71
CA ILE A 100 -7.33 -17.12 12.47
C ILE A 100 -8.65 -16.59 11.90
N LYS A 101 -8.71 -15.28 11.59
CA LYS A 101 -9.92 -14.68 10.99
C LYS A 101 -10.19 -15.19 9.58
N GLY A 102 -9.19 -15.69 8.87
CA GLY A 102 -9.36 -16.30 7.55
C GLY A 102 -10.06 -17.65 7.63
N TYR A 103 -9.63 -18.50 8.56
CA TYR A 103 -10.23 -19.82 8.78
C TYR A 103 -11.66 -19.74 9.31
N LEU A 104 -11.97 -18.76 10.16
CA LEU A 104 -13.32 -18.51 10.68
C LEU A 104 -14.33 -18.01 9.63
N LYS A 105 -13.88 -17.55 8.46
CA LYS A 105 -14.74 -17.03 7.38
C LYS A 105 -15.06 -18.06 6.31
N LYS A 106 -14.40 -19.22 6.33
CA LYS A 106 -14.64 -20.33 5.40
C LYS A 106 -15.86 -21.14 5.80
#